data_AF-A0A7W5MV80-F1
#
_entry.id   AF-A0A7W5MV80-F1
#
_cell.length_a   1.000
_cell.length_b   1.000
_cell.length_c   1.000
_cell.angle_alpha   90.00
_cell.angle_beta   90.00
_cell.angle_gamma   90.00
#
_symmetry.space_group_name_H-M   'P 1'
#
loop_
_entity.id
_entity.type
_entity.pdbx_description
1 polymer ?
#
loop_
_entity_poly.entity_id
_entity_poly.type
_entity_poly.pdbx_seq_one_letter_code
_entity_poly.pdbx_strand_id
1 'polypeptide(L)'
;MTVAADSPHPADTGWQRRDFLAGLVLLGLAVGPAAAAVAASAPQDANIVRYQGLMRDVAQIVIPRTDTAGAGDVGAGAFVLLGLAHGLGGAHQPVTTSGLEGFSSADGRFDHARWLALELDRRAGGDFAHAGLPARQAAVAGLDRDAFADAPMAQPWHTIKNLVLTGYYTSEIGGSKELNYELVPGRWDPDVPVTPTTRAYSSDWTAIDFG
;
A
#
# COMPACT_ATOMS: atom_id res chain seq x y z
N MET A 1 33.76 19.32 64.09
CA MET A 1 32.95 18.14 63.74
C MET A 1 31.51 18.61 63.70
N THR A 2 31.06 19.11 62.55
CA THR A 2 29.74 19.71 62.34
C THR A 2 28.98 18.83 61.36
N VAL A 3 27.90 18.21 61.84
CA VAL A 3 26.98 17.41 61.03
C VAL A 3 26.09 18.38 60.25
N ALA A 4 26.16 18.32 58.91
CA ALA A 4 25.24 19.05 58.04
C ALA A 4 23.90 18.31 58.00
N ALA A 5 22.82 19.07 58.20
CA ALA A 5 21.45 18.58 58.11
C ALA A 5 21.06 18.33 56.65
N ASP A 6 20.51 17.14 56.40
CA ASP A 6 19.94 16.73 55.13
C ASP A 6 18.66 17.53 54.85
N SER A 7 18.55 18.08 53.63
CA SER A 7 17.42 18.91 53.22
C SER A 7 16.48 18.07 52.35
N PRO A 8 15.15 18.08 52.58
CA PRO A 8 14.23 17.22 51.84
C PRO A 8 14.11 17.67 50.37
N HIS A 9 14.38 16.74 49.45
CA HIS A 9 14.17 16.92 48.01
C HIS A 9 12.66 17.08 47.73
N PRO A 10 12.22 18.07 46.92
CA PRO A 10 10.82 18.20 46.53
C PRO A 10 10.39 16.98 45.71
N ALA A 11 9.24 16.40 46.05
CA ALA A 11 8.65 15.29 45.30
C ALA A 11 8.32 15.74 43.87
N ASP A 12 8.80 15.01 42.88
CA ASP A 12 8.58 15.26 41.46
C ASP A 12 7.08 15.35 41.13
N THR A 13 6.57 16.56 40.91
CA THR A 13 5.25 16.83 40.33
C THR A 13 5.31 16.66 38.81
N GLY A 14 5.65 15.45 38.37
CA GLY A 14 5.59 15.03 36.97
C GLY A 14 4.19 14.53 36.58
N TRP A 15 3.89 14.59 35.29
CA TRP A 15 2.61 14.12 34.76
C TRP A 15 2.45 12.61 34.95
N GLN A 16 1.38 12.17 35.62
CA GLN A 16 1.18 10.75 35.87
C GLN A 16 0.55 10.08 34.64
N ARG A 17 0.85 8.78 34.43
CA ARG A 17 0.32 7.99 33.30
C ARG A 17 -1.20 8.11 33.16
N ARG A 18 -1.92 8.19 34.28
CA ARG A 18 -3.38 8.37 34.32
C ARG A 18 -3.83 9.73 33.76
N ASP A 19 -3.10 10.79 34.04
CA ASP A 19 -3.45 12.14 33.59
C ASP A 19 -3.17 12.29 32.09
N PHE A 20 -2.11 11.65 31.60
CA PHE A 20 -1.82 11.54 30.17
C PHE A 20 -2.89 10.75 29.41
N LEU A 21 -3.29 9.57 29.92
CA LEU A 21 -4.34 8.77 29.30
C LEU A 21 -5.70 9.48 29.32
N ALA A 22 -6.04 10.13 30.43
CA ALA A 22 -7.25 10.95 30.52
C ALA A 22 -7.23 12.11 29.51
N GLY A 23 -6.07 12.77 29.34
CA GLY A 23 -5.87 13.80 28.33
C GLY A 23 -6.07 13.29 26.90
N LEU A 24 -5.52 12.12 26.56
CA LEU A 24 -5.71 11.48 25.25
C LEU A 24 -7.18 11.11 24.97
N VAL A 25 -7.89 10.61 25.98
CA VAL A 25 -9.33 10.27 25.85
C VAL A 25 -10.15 11.53 25.62
N LEU A 26 -9.91 12.61 26.38
CA LEU A 26 -10.61 13.87 26.21
C LEU A 26 -10.31 14.52 24.85
N LEU A 27 -9.07 14.47 24.38
CA LEU A 27 -8.70 14.93 23.04
C LEU A 27 -9.41 14.11 21.95
N GLY A 28 -9.47 12.79 22.11
CA GLY A 28 -10.20 11.89 21.22
C GLY A 28 -11.70 12.19 21.17
N LEU A 29 -12.33 12.49 22.30
CA LEU A 29 -13.74 12.89 22.36
C LEU A 29 -14.01 14.29 21.77
N ALA A 30 -13.09 15.24 21.97
CA ALA A 30 -13.25 16.60 21.48
C ALA A 30 -13.03 16.71 19.97
N VAL A 31 -12.02 16.01 19.43
CA VAL A 31 -11.62 16.10 18.01
C VAL A 31 -12.23 14.99 17.17
N GLY A 32 -12.47 13.81 17.76
CA GLY A 32 -12.92 12.61 17.05
C GLY A 32 -14.22 12.79 16.24
N PRO A 33 -15.28 13.41 16.78
CA PRO A 33 -16.52 13.62 16.04
C PRO A 33 -16.33 14.52 14.81
N ALA A 34 -15.55 15.59 14.94
CA ALA A 34 -15.25 16.49 13.82
C ALA A 34 -14.38 15.82 12.76
N ALA A 35 -13.34 15.09 13.17
CA ALA A 35 -12.48 14.35 12.26
C ALA A 35 -13.25 13.23 11.51
N ALA A 36 -14.13 12.51 12.20
CA ALA A 36 -14.98 11.49 11.60
C ALA A 36 -16.00 12.09 10.63
N ALA A 37 -16.62 13.23 10.98
CA ALA A 37 -17.54 13.94 10.09
C ALA A 37 -16.84 14.46 8.83
N VAL A 38 -15.62 15.01 8.96
CA VAL A 38 -14.79 15.44 7.82
C VAL A 38 -14.44 14.24 6.93
N ALA A 39 -13.99 13.12 7.51
CA ALA A 39 -13.68 11.90 6.78
C ALA A 39 -14.91 11.30 6.07
N ALA A 40 -16.09 11.36 6.70
CA ALA A 40 -17.35 10.89 6.11
C ALA A 40 -17.90 11.85 5.03
N SER A 41 -17.55 13.13 5.10
CA SER A 41 -17.95 14.16 4.12
C SER A 41 -17.01 14.26 2.91
N ALA A 42 -15.83 13.64 2.98
CA ALA A 42 -14.93 13.59 1.85
C ALA A 42 -15.62 12.82 0.71
N PRO A 43 -15.73 13.40 -0.50
CA PRO A 43 -16.27 12.67 -1.64
C PRO A 43 -15.40 11.42 -1.86
N GLN A 44 -15.97 10.25 -1.56
CA GLN A 44 -15.32 8.98 -1.88
C GLN A 44 -15.53 8.71 -3.36
N ASP A 45 -14.42 8.53 -4.08
CA ASP A 45 -14.47 8.06 -5.46
C ASP A 45 -15.23 6.72 -5.50
N ALA A 46 -16.32 6.67 -6.27
CA ALA A 46 -17.20 5.51 -6.37
C ALA A 46 -16.43 4.23 -6.78
N ASN A 47 -15.31 4.39 -7.50
CA ASN A 47 -14.45 3.27 -7.88
C ASN A 47 -13.69 2.67 -6.68
N ILE A 48 -13.31 3.48 -5.69
CA ILE A 48 -12.65 2.98 -4.47
C ILE A 48 -13.58 2.01 -3.74
N VAL A 49 -14.83 2.43 -3.51
CA VAL A 49 -15.82 1.58 -2.82
C VAL A 49 -16.17 0.35 -3.65
N ARG A 50 -16.40 0.52 -4.95
CA ARG A 50 -16.83 -0.56 -5.85
C ARG A 50 -15.80 -1.67 -5.99
N TYR A 51 -14.52 -1.33 -6.11
CA TYR A 51 -13.46 -2.30 -6.45
C TYR A 51 -12.55 -2.65 -5.28
N GLN A 52 -12.87 -2.21 -4.05
CA GLN A 52 -12.04 -2.47 -2.87
C GLN A 52 -11.74 -3.96 -2.65
N GLY A 53 -12.76 -4.81 -2.76
CA GLY A 53 -12.60 -6.27 -2.59
C GLY A 53 -11.73 -6.89 -3.69
N LEU A 54 -12.00 -6.53 -4.94
CA LEU A 54 -11.22 -6.98 -6.09
C LEU A 54 -9.74 -6.59 -5.94
N MET A 55 -9.47 -5.32 -5.67
CA MET A 55 -8.09 -4.83 -5.61
C MET A 55 -7.33 -5.38 -4.42
N ARG A 56 -8.00 -5.61 -3.28
CA ARG A 56 -7.40 -6.33 -2.14
C ARG A 56 -7.01 -7.75 -2.53
N ASP A 57 -7.90 -8.48 -3.19
CA ASP A 57 -7.67 -9.88 -3.57
C ASP A 57 -6.56 -9.99 -4.65
N VAL A 58 -6.54 -9.07 -5.62
CA VAL A 58 -5.46 -8.97 -6.62
C VAL A 58 -4.13 -8.66 -5.95
N ALA A 59 -4.07 -7.67 -5.05
CA ALA A 59 -2.85 -7.34 -4.32
C ALA A 59 -2.34 -8.55 -3.51
N GLN A 60 -3.24 -9.28 -2.85
CA GLN A 60 -2.90 -10.51 -2.13
C GLN A 60 -2.36 -11.62 -3.02
N ILE A 61 -2.77 -11.68 -4.30
CA ILE A 61 -2.22 -12.64 -5.25
C ILE A 61 -0.84 -12.19 -5.74
N VAL A 62 -0.63 -10.89 -5.97
CA VAL A 62 0.66 -10.34 -6.43
C VAL A 62 1.75 -10.50 -5.37
N ILE A 63 1.46 -10.17 -4.10
CA ILE A 63 2.35 -10.39 -2.97
C ILE A 63 1.58 -11.20 -1.90
N PRO A 64 1.65 -12.54 -1.96
CA PRO A 64 0.93 -13.40 -1.03
C PRO A 64 1.56 -13.39 0.36
N ARG A 65 0.76 -13.79 1.34
CA ARG A 65 1.23 -14.04 2.70
C ARG A 65 2.24 -15.18 2.70
N THR A 66 3.39 -14.92 3.31
CA THR A 66 4.45 -15.90 3.61
C THR A 66 4.63 -15.94 5.13
N ASP A 67 5.87 -15.80 5.59
CA ASP A 67 6.24 -15.44 6.96
C ASP A 67 5.85 -14.01 7.34
N THR A 68 5.55 -13.12 6.38
CA THR A 68 4.97 -11.80 6.60
C THR A 68 3.57 -11.70 5.99
N ALA A 69 2.80 -10.69 6.40
CA ALA A 69 1.46 -10.45 5.85
C ALA A 69 1.56 -10.02 4.38
N GLY A 70 0.61 -10.44 3.53
CA GLY A 70 0.63 -10.12 2.10
C GLY A 70 0.14 -8.71 1.78
N ALA A 71 0.19 -8.30 0.51
CA ALA A 71 -0.17 -6.94 0.11
C ALA A 71 -1.66 -6.61 0.31
N GLY A 72 -2.55 -7.58 0.17
CA GLY A 72 -3.97 -7.40 0.50
C GLY A 72 -4.18 -7.19 2.00
N ASP A 73 -3.39 -7.85 2.84
CA ASP A 73 -3.47 -7.77 4.30
C ASP A 73 -3.05 -6.39 4.86
N VAL A 74 -2.13 -5.69 4.18
CA VAL A 74 -1.60 -4.39 4.64
C VAL A 74 -2.31 -3.19 4.02
N GLY A 75 -3.40 -3.42 3.26
CA GLY A 75 -4.18 -2.36 2.64
C GLY A 75 -3.58 -1.82 1.33
N ALA A 76 -2.60 -2.50 0.72
CA ALA A 76 -2.02 -2.05 -0.55
C ALA A 76 -3.08 -1.94 -1.67
N GLY A 77 -4.12 -2.79 -1.65
CA GLY A 77 -5.23 -2.68 -2.60
C GLY A 77 -6.02 -1.38 -2.48
N ALA A 78 -6.20 -0.85 -1.26
CA ALA A 78 -6.85 0.45 -1.06
C ALA A 78 -5.93 1.60 -1.52
N PHE A 79 -4.63 1.49 -1.24
CA PHE A 79 -3.62 2.42 -1.75
C PHE A 79 -3.64 2.48 -3.29
N VAL A 80 -3.71 1.34 -3.97
CA VAL A 80 -3.78 1.29 -5.45
C VAL A 80 -4.99 2.07 -5.97
N LEU A 81 -6.18 1.83 -5.44
CA LEU A 81 -7.39 2.54 -5.88
C LEU A 81 -7.29 4.05 -5.64
N LEU A 82 -6.74 4.46 -4.49
CA LEU A 82 -6.49 5.87 -4.19
C LEU A 82 -5.47 6.48 -5.16
N GLY A 83 -4.37 5.77 -5.44
CA GLY A 83 -3.33 6.18 -6.38
C GLY A 83 -3.87 6.35 -7.79
N LEU A 84 -4.65 5.39 -8.28
CA LEU A 84 -5.32 5.45 -9.58
C LEU A 84 -6.27 6.66 -9.67
N ALA A 85 -7.11 6.87 -8.63
CA ALA A 85 -8.03 8.00 -8.56
C ALA A 85 -7.29 9.36 -8.65
N HIS A 86 -6.08 9.44 -8.10
CA HIS A 86 -5.26 10.66 -8.07
C HIS A 86 -4.16 10.70 -9.15
N GLY A 87 -4.14 9.75 -10.09
CA GLY A 87 -3.25 9.80 -11.26
C GLY A 87 -1.81 9.35 -10.99
N LEU A 88 -1.56 8.70 -9.85
CA LEU A 88 -0.25 8.18 -9.49
C LEU A 88 0.22 7.13 -10.51
N GLY A 89 1.51 7.12 -10.82
CA GLY A 89 2.07 6.20 -11.82
C GLY A 89 1.56 6.44 -13.24
N GLY A 90 1.09 7.65 -13.53
CA GLY A 90 0.56 8.02 -14.85
C GLY A 90 -0.86 7.53 -15.12
N ALA A 91 -1.62 7.12 -14.10
CA ALA A 91 -2.94 6.50 -14.25
C ALA A 91 -4.01 7.39 -14.95
N HIS A 92 -3.79 8.71 -15.04
CA HIS A 92 -4.68 9.61 -15.79
C HIS A 92 -4.28 9.80 -17.25
N GLN A 93 -3.13 9.28 -17.66
CA GLN A 93 -2.74 9.32 -19.07
C GLN A 93 -3.76 8.52 -19.90
N PRO A 94 -4.14 9.03 -21.09
CA PRO A 94 -5.04 8.31 -21.96
C PRO A 94 -4.36 7.03 -22.46
N VAL A 95 -5.09 5.91 -22.40
CA VAL A 95 -4.67 4.67 -23.05
C VAL A 95 -5.22 4.68 -24.47
N THR A 96 -4.31 4.70 -25.46
CA THR A 96 -4.65 4.83 -26.89
C THR A 96 -4.72 3.48 -27.62
N THR A 97 -4.61 2.38 -26.89
CA THR A 97 -4.64 1.04 -27.46
C THR A 97 -6.02 0.70 -28.00
N SER A 98 -6.10 0.31 -29.27
CA SER A 98 -7.37 -0.04 -29.90
C SER A 98 -8.04 -1.24 -29.23
N GLY A 99 -9.31 -1.11 -28.87
CA GLY A 99 -10.06 -2.09 -28.08
C GLY A 99 -10.22 -1.73 -26.61
N LEU A 100 -9.51 -0.71 -26.12
CA LEU A 100 -9.60 -0.23 -24.73
C LEU A 100 -10.33 1.11 -24.59
N GLU A 101 -10.84 1.69 -25.68
CA GLU A 101 -11.52 2.99 -25.69
C GLU A 101 -12.76 3.00 -24.78
N GLY A 102 -13.41 1.84 -24.66
CA GLY A 102 -14.56 1.64 -23.79
C GLY A 102 -14.27 1.77 -22.29
N PHE A 103 -13.00 1.91 -21.88
CA PHE A 103 -12.57 2.12 -20.49
C PHE A 103 -12.25 3.57 -20.14
N SER A 104 -12.30 4.48 -21.09
CA SER A 104 -12.09 5.90 -20.83
C SER A 104 -13.35 6.57 -20.27
N SER A 105 -13.18 7.43 -19.27
CA SER A 105 -14.22 8.31 -18.75
C SER A 105 -14.47 9.49 -19.71
N ALA A 106 -15.56 10.24 -19.49
CA ALA A 106 -15.89 11.44 -20.26
C ALA A 106 -14.75 12.48 -20.26
N ASP A 107 -13.98 12.55 -19.16
CA ASP A 107 -12.83 13.46 -19.01
C ASP A 107 -11.52 12.87 -19.58
N GLY A 108 -11.58 11.76 -20.34
CA GLY A 108 -10.43 11.14 -21.01
C GLY A 108 -9.54 10.26 -20.12
N ARG A 109 -9.85 10.14 -18.83
CA ARG A 109 -9.09 9.29 -17.88
C ARG A 109 -9.42 7.82 -18.05
N PHE A 110 -8.41 6.94 -18.00
CA PHE A 110 -8.61 5.50 -18.11
C PHE A 110 -9.06 4.86 -16.79
N ASP A 111 -10.18 4.13 -16.82
CA ASP A 111 -10.71 3.38 -15.67
C ASP A 111 -10.02 2.02 -15.52
N HIS A 112 -8.82 2.06 -14.92
CA HIS A 112 -7.99 0.88 -14.67
C HIS A 112 -8.72 -0.19 -13.84
N ALA A 113 -9.53 0.21 -12.86
CA ALA A 113 -10.20 -0.73 -11.97
C ALA A 113 -11.31 -1.50 -12.69
N ARG A 114 -12.11 -0.81 -13.51
CA ARG A 114 -13.12 -1.47 -14.35
C ARG A 114 -12.48 -2.34 -15.44
N TRP A 115 -11.42 -1.86 -16.08
CA TRP A 115 -10.66 -2.65 -17.05
C TRP A 115 -10.15 -3.95 -16.42
N LEU A 116 -9.51 -3.86 -15.26
CA LEU A 116 -8.96 -5.02 -14.57
C LEU A 116 -10.07 -6.02 -14.19
N ALA A 117 -11.20 -5.55 -13.69
CA ALA A 117 -12.33 -6.41 -13.33
C ALA A 117 -12.80 -7.25 -14.53
N LEU A 118 -13.07 -6.61 -15.67
CA LEU A 118 -13.54 -7.31 -16.87
C LEU A 118 -12.48 -8.26 -17.43
N GLU A 119 -11.22 -7.84 -17.43
CA GLU A 119 -10.12 -8.65 -17.97
C GLU A 119 -9.85 -9.90 -17.10
N LEU A 120 -9.96 -9.77 -15.78
CA LEU A 120 -9.83 -10.90 -14.87
C LEU A 120 -11.03 -11.84 -14.97
N ASP A 121 -12.25 -11.33 -15.12
CA ASP A 121 -13.43 -12.17 -15.35
C ASP A 121 -13.27 -13.01 -16.64
N ARG A 122 -12.83 -12.35 -17.72
CA ARG A 122 -12.55 -13.01 -19.00
C ARG A 122 -11.51 -14.13 -18.86
N ARG A 123 -10.43 -13.88 -18.11
CA ARG A 123 -9.34 -14.85 -17.89
C ARG A 123 -9.71 -15.98 -16.94
N ALA A 124 -10.57 -15.70 -15.95
CA ALA A 124 -11.10 -16.70 -15.03
C ALA A 124 -12.22 -17.55 -15.65
N GLY A 125 -12.79 -17.11 -16.78
CA GLY A 125 -13.90 -17.79 -17.45
C GLY A 125 -15.27 -17.53 -16.80
N GLY A 126 -15.42 -16.41 -16.09
CA GLY A 126 -16.62 -16.07 -15.32
C GLY A 126 -16.32 -15.01 -14.26
N ASP A 127 -17.13 -14.93 -13.22
CA ASP A 127 -16.91 -13.98 -12.12
C ASP A 127 -15.62 -14.35 -11.35
N PHE A 128 -14.59 -13.51 -11.49
CA PHE A 128 -13.29 -13.67 -10.85
C PHE A 128 -13.42 -13.73 -9.32
N ALA A 129 -14.31 -12.94 -8.70
CA ALA A 129 -14.44 -12.88 -7.25
C ALA A 129 -14.96 -14.20 -6.66
N HIS A 130 -15.79 -14.92 -7.43
CA HIS A 130 -16.34 -16.22 -7.04
C HIS A 130 -15.52 -17.42 -7.53
N ALA A 131 -14.48 -17.19 -8.33
CA ALA A 131 -13.60 -18.25 -8.81
C ALA A 131 -12.72 -18.82 -7.69
N GLY A 132 -12.39 -20.11 -7.79
CA GLY A 132 -11.45 -20.76 -6.87
C GLY A 132 -10.05 -20.13 -6.92
N LEU A 133 -9.30 -20.22 -5.81
CA LEU A 133 -7.96 -19.61 -5.70
C LEU A 133 -7.02 -19.98 -6.87
N PRO A 134 -6.91 -21.25 -7.32
CA PRO A 134 -6.04 -21.59 -8.45
C PRO A 134 -6.43 -20.86 -9.76
N ALA A 135 -7.72 -20.69 -10.02
CA ALA A 135 -8.20 -20.00 -11.21
C ALA A 135 -7.89 -18.49 -11.13
N ARG A 136 -8.10 -17.88 -9.95
CA ARG A 136 -7.76 -16.47 -9.71
C ARG A 136 -6.26 -16.21 -9.87
N GLN A 137 -5.42 -17.08 -9.31
CA GLN A 137 -3.96 -17.00 -9.46
C GLN A 137 -3.54 -17.17 -10.92
N ALA A 138 -4.11 -18.13 -11.64
CA ALA A 138 -3.82 -18.34 -13.06
C ALA A 138 -4.24 -17.14 -13.93
N ALA A 139 -5.38 -16.51 -13.62
CA ALA A 139 -5.85 -15.31 -14.33
C ALA A 139 -4.89 -14.13 -14.15
N VAL A 140 -4.51 -13.82 -12.91
CA VAL A 140 -3.56 -12.74 -12.61
C VAL A 140 -2.17 -13.05 -13.20
N ALA A 141 -1.66 -14.28 -13.04
CA ALA A 141 -0.37 -14.68 -13.59
C ALA A 141 -0.34 -14.67 -15.13
N GLY A 142 -1.46 -15.01 -15.77
CA GLY A 142 -1.60 -14.90 -17.21
C GLY A 142 -1.59 -13.44 -17.67
N LEU A 143 -2.32 -12.55 -16.97
CA LEU A 143 -2.32 -11.12 -17.25
C LEU A 143 -0.92 -10.52 -17.11
N ASP A 144 -0.23 -10.89 -16.03
CA ASP A 144 1.15 -10.50 -15.78
C ASP A 144 2.07 -10.91 -16.93
N ARG A 145 2.03 -12.19 -17.32
CA ARG A 145 2.85 -12.71 -18.41
C ARG A 145 2.62 -11.95 -19.72
N ASP A 146 1.36 -11.68 -20.06
CA ASP A 146 1.03 -10.98 -21.30
C ASP A 146 1.50 -9.53 -21.27
N ALA A 147 1.37 -8.84 -20.14
CA ALA A 147 1.82 -7.46 -19.97
C ALA A 147 3.35 -7.33 -20.10
N PHE A 148 4.11 -8.29 -19.55
CA PHE A 148 5.58 -8.34 -19.67
C PHE A 148 6.07 -8.99 -20.98
N ALA A 149 5.17 -9.53 -21.80
CA ALA A 149 5.41 -9.91 -23.19
C ALA A 149 4.96 -8.81 -24.17
N ASP A 150 4.75 -7.59 -23.66
CA ASP A 150 4.33 -6.41 -24.39
C ASP A 150 2.98 -6.50 -25.12
N ALA A 151 2.09 -7.41 -24.70
CA ALA A 151 0.75 -7.53 -25.29
C ALA A 151 -0.05 -6.23 -25.09
N PRO A 152 -0.49 -5.54 -26.16
CA PRO A 152 -1.08 -4.20 -26.03
C PRO A 152 -2.30 -4.14 -25.11
N MET A 153 -3.15 -5.16 -25.12
CA MET A 153 -4.35 -5.25 -24.27
C MET A 153 -4.05 -5.40 -22.78
N ALA A 154 -2.84 -5.86 -22.43
CA ALA A 154 -2.42 -6.10 -21.04
C ALA A 154 -1.61 -4.94 -20.45
N GLN A 155 -1.18 -3.96 -21.26
CA GLN A 155 -0.32 -2.85 -20.84
C GLN A 155 -0.82 -2.05 -19.61
N PRO A 156 -2.14 -1.80 -19.41
CA PRO A 156 -2.61 -1.10 -18.21
C PRO A 156 -2.30 -1.83 -16.88
N TRP A 157 -1.93 -3.11 -16.94
CA TRP A 157 -1.50 -3.89 -15.77
C TRP A 157 -0.25 -3.31 -15.09
N HIS A 158 0.68 -2.73 -15.86
CA HIS A 158 1.93 -2.20 -15.31
C HIS A 158 1.68 -1.14 -14.24
N THR A 159 0.77 -0.20 -14.49
CA THR A 159 0.40 0.83 -13.51
C THR A 159 -0.16 0.20 -12.23
N ILE A 160 -1.03 -0.80 -12.36
CA ILE A 160 -1.64 -1.48 -11.21
C ILE A 160 -0.59 -2.25 -10.41
N LYS A 161 0.23 -3.06 -11.07
CA LYS A 161 1.29 -3.86 -10.43
C LYS A 161 2.32 -2.98 -9.74
N ASN A 162 2.75 -1.89 -10.39
CA ASN A 162 3.67 -0.92 -9.81
C ASN A 162 3.08 -0.30 -8.55
N LEU A 163 1.79 0.10 -8.57
CA LEU A 163 1.14 0.64 -7.38
C LEU A 163 0.97 -0.40 -6.25
N VAL A 164 0.75 -1.68 -6.57
CA VAL A 164 0.72 -2.75 -5.56
C VAL A 164 2.09 -2.88 -4.88
N LEU A 165 3.17 -2.93 -5.68
CA LEU A 165 4.54 -2.99 -5.19
C LEU A 165 4.87 -1.76 -4.34
N THR A 166 4.58 -0.56 -4.83
CA THR A 166 4.79 0.69 -4.08
C THR A 166 4.01 0.69 -2.77
N GLY A 167 2.72 0.32 -2.79
CA GLY A 167 1.90 0.32 -1.57
C GLY A 167 2.36 -0.70 -0.53
N TYR A 168 2.87 -1.86 -0.96
CA TYR A 168 3.40 -2.87 -0.05
C TYR A 168 4.77 -2.48 0.51
N TYR A 169 5.73 -2.13 -0.34
CA TYR A 169 7.11 -1.87 0.09
C TYR A 169 7.30 -0.53 0.81
N THR A 170 6.31 0.37 0.75
CA THR A 170 6.26 1.57 1.62
C THR A 170 5.51 1.33 2.94
N SER A 171 4.93 0.16 3.15
CA SER A 171 4.32 -0.22 4.44
C SER A 171 5.39 -0.67 5.45
N GLU A 172 5.08 -0.62 6.76
CA GLU A 172 5.97 -1.15 7.79
C GLU A 172 6.25 -2.65 7.58
N ILE A 173 5.24 -3.44 7.19
CA ILE A 173 5.38 -4.88 6.96
C ILE A 173 6.32 -5.15 5.79
N GLY A 174 6.11 -4.51 4.65
CA GLY A 174 6.96 -4.71 3.47
C GLY A 174 8.36 -4.16 3.68
N GLY A 175 8.47 -2.87 4.02
CA GLY A 175 9.74 -2.17 4.09
C GLY A 175 10.65 -2.57 5.25
N SER A 176 10.12 -3.06 6.38
CA SER A 176 10.96 -3.37 7.56
C SER A 176 10.85 -4.78 8.13
N LYS A 177 9.84 -5.57 7.75
CA LYS A 177 9.69 -6.95 8.24
C LYS A 177 9.95 -7.97 7.15
N GLU A 178 9.45 -7.72 5.93
CA GLU A 178 9.74 -8.56 4.77
C GLU A 178 11.14 -8.25 4.22
N LEU A 179 11.52 -6.97 4.18
CA LEU A 179 12.87 -6.47 3.91
C LEU A 179 13.62 -6.09 5.20
N ASN A 180 14.95 -6.04 5.12
CA ASN A 180 15.80 -5.47 6.14
C ASN A 180 15.86 -3.95 5.97
N TYR A 181 15.13 -3.20 6.78
CA TYR A 181 15.18 -1.74 6.73
C TYR A 181 16.53 -1.21 7.23
N GLU A 182 17.17 -0.38 6.42
CA GLU A 182 18.39 0.36 6.76
C GLU A 182 18.19 1.85 6.46
N LEU A 183 18.28 2.68 7.51
CA LEU A 183 18.19 4.13 7.39
C LEU A 183 19.47 4.71 6.77
N VAL A 184 19.33 5.62 5.81
CA VAL A 184 20.47 6.30 5.17
C VAL A 184 20.88 7.58 5.94
N PRO A 185 22.20 7.87 6.11
CA PRO A 185 23.34 7.03 5.72
C PRO A 185 23.50 5.82 6.65
N GLY A 186 23.61 4.65 6.03
CA GLY A 186 23.82 3.36 6.70
C GLY A 186 25.30 3.06 6.94
N ARG A 187 25.58 1.85 7.42
CA ARG A 187 26.96 1.38 7.61
C ARG A 187 27.45 0.78 6.29
N TRP A 188 28.59 1.25 5.80
CA TRP A 188 29.27 0.58 4.68
C TRP A 188 29.97 -0.69 5.19
N ASP A 189 29.60 -1.83 4.62
CA ASP A 189 30.25 -3.12 4.84
C ASP A 189 30.68 -3.71 3.49
N PRO A 190 31.99 -3.88 3.23
CA PRO A 190 32.48 -4.39 1.93
C PRO A 190 32.15 -5.85 1.68
N ASP A 191 31.87 -6.63 2.73
CA ASP A 191 31.67 -8.08 2.64
C ASP A 191 30.54 -8.52 3.57
N VAL A 192 29.31 -8.44 3.08
CA VAL A 192 28.11 -8.86 3.81
C VAL A 192 27.85 -10.35 3.56
N PRO A 193 27.88 -11.21 4.59
CA PRO A 193 27.57 -12.63 4.43
C PRO A 193 26.10 -12.83 4.00
N VAL A 194 25.89 -13.47 2.85
CA VAL A 194 24.56 -13.83 2.36
C VAL A 194 24.27 -15.30 2.65
N THR A 195 23.14 -15.56 3.30
CA THR A 195 22.63 -16.90 3.62
C THR A 195 21.29 -17.13 2.91
N PRO A 196 20.78 -18.38 2.83
CA PRO A 196 19.45 -18.64 2.27
C PRO A 196 18.30 -17.92 2.97
N THR A 197 18.51 -17.42 4.21
CA THR A 197 17.53 -16.66 4.98
C THR A 197 17.76 -15.14 4.93
N THR A 198 18.78 -14.67 4.21
CA THR A 198 19.07 -13.24 4.09
C THR A 198 17.99 -12.56 3.27
N ARG A 199 17.25 -11.65 3.89
CA ARG A 199 16.28 -10.77 3.23
C ARG A 199 17.00 -9.68 2.45
N ALA A 200 16.34 -9.19 1.38
CA ALA A 200 16.80 -8.00 0.68
C ALA A 200 16.71 -6.77 1.59
N TYR A 201 17.48 -5.74 1.28
CA TYR A 201 17.52 -4.50 2.05
C TYR A 201 16.53 -3.48 1.51
N SER A 202 15.90 -2.73 2.42
CA SER A 202 15.11 -1.54 2.11
C SER A 202 15.83 -0.33 2.66
N SER A 203 16.32 0.53 1.78
CA SER A 203 16.82 1.84 2.15
C SER A 203 15.90 2.92 1.57
N ASP A 204 15.75 4.03 2.27
CA ASP A 204 14.91 5.16 1.89
C ASP A 204 15.50 6.00 0.73
N TRP A 205 16.32 5.38 -0.13
CA TRP A 205 16.96 6.06 -1.24
C TRP A 205 16.09 6.02 -2.50
N THR A 206 15.02 6.80 -2.49
CA THR A 206 14.27 7.15 -3.71
C THR A 206 14.18 8.67 -3.83
N ALA A 207 15.32 9.36 -4.07
CA ALA A 207 15.30 10.80 -4.36
C ALA A 207 16.59 11.38 -4.99
N ILE A 208 17.43 10.62 -5.71
CA ILE A 208 18.46 11.24 -6.57
C ILE A 208 18.53 10.50 -7.91
N ASP A 209 17.77 10.99 -8.89
CA ASP A 209 18.14 10.80 -10.29
C ASP A 209 19.49 11.50 -10.50
N PHE A 210 20.56 10.72 -10.73
CA PHE A 210 21.82 11.27 -11.24
C PHE A 210 21.73 11.38 -12.77
N GLY A 211 21.13 12.48 -13.24
CA GLY A 211 21.31 12.99 -14.60
C GLY A 211 20.37 12.45 -15.66
#